data_AF-A0A7V1U883-F1
#
_entry.id   AF-A0A7V1U883-F1
#
_cell.length_a   1.000
_cell.length_b   1.000
_cell.length_c   1.000
_cell.angle_alpha   90.00
_cell.angle_beta   90.00
_cell.angle_gamma   90.00
#
_symmetry.space_group_name_H-M   'P 1'
#
loop_
_entity.id
_entity.type
_entity.pdbx_description
1 polymer ?
#
loop_
_entity_poly.entity_id
_entity_poly.type
_entity_poly.pdbx_seq_one_letter_code
_entity_poly.pdbx_strand_id
1 'polypeptide(L)'
;MAQQAQPLPYGVGRTSRTWVAWAVLLAALAIAGWYGWSREITEGMIVTGLRNIGPMGGATWGLDVAFVVYWVGVSFAGITVAALIRLANLTALKPIARMAEALTVIALVLAAFAVMYDLGQPFRGIVNLFHYARPQSPFFGTFTLVISGYLFASLVYLYLDGRADAAELAKVPSRLQWFHRLWAAGYRGTPAERARHDRTAF
;
A
#
# COMPACT_ATOMS: atom_id res chain seq x y z
N MET A 1 -28.22 15.36 18.59
CA MET A 1 -27.43 16.60 18.44
C MET A 1 -25.99 16.19 18.15
N ALA A 2 -25.53 16.32 16.90
CA ALA A 2 -24.15 16.01 16.55
C ALA A 2 -23.24 17.06 17.18
N GLN A 3 -22.47 16.68 18.19
CA GLN A 3 -21.40 17.54 18.72
C GLN A 3 -20.46 17.85 17.55
N GLN A 4 -20.40 19.11 17.16
CA GLN A 4 -19.44 19.59 16.17
C GLN A 4 -18.06 19.32 16.72
N ALA A 5 -17.35 18.36 16.12
CA ALA A 5 -15.96 18.07 16.47
C ALA A 5 -15.17 19.38 16.37
N GLN A 6 -14.51 19.78 17.47
CA GLN A 6 -13.64 20.95 17.45
C GLN A 6 -12.62 20.78 16.31
N PRO A 7 -12.43 21.81 15.47
CA PRO A 7 -11.45 21.74 14.40
C PRO A 7 -10.07 21.51 15.03
N LEU A 8 -9.39 20.45 14.59
CA LEU A 8 -8.06 20.12 15.07
C LEU A 8 -7.13 21.34 14.84
N PRO A 9 -6.18 21.60 15.75
CA PRO A 9 -5.12 22.57 15.51
C PRO A 9 -4.43 22.20 14.18
N TYR A 10 -3.91 23.19 13.43
CA TYR A 10 -3.24 23.02 12.12
C TYR A 10 -4.13 22.87 10.88
N GLY A 11 -5.46 22.99 10.98
CA GLY A 11 -6.33 22.98 9.79
C GLY A 11 -6.43 21.62 9.10
N VAL A 12 -6.09 20.54 9.82
CA VAL A 12 -6.20 19.16 9.38
C VAL A 12 -7.64 18.87 8.97
N GLY A 13 -7.83 18.34 7.76
CA GLY A 13 -9.16 18.03 7.20
C GLY A 13 -9.79 19.14 6.36
N ARG A 14 -9.13 20.29 6.16
CA ARG A 14 -9.58 21.32 5.21
C ARG A 14 -8.88 21.15 3.87
N THR A 15 -9.65 21.14 2.78
CA THR A 15 -9.12 21.14 1.42
C THR A 15 -8.60 22.54 1.07
N SER A 16 -7.29 22.73 1.13
CA SER A 16 -6.66 23.97 0.67
C SER A 16 -6.54 23.99 -0.85
N ARG A 17 -6.41 25.18 -1.46
CA ARG A 17 -6.15 25.31 -2.90
C ARG A 17 -4.86 24.60 -3.32
N THR A 18 -3.83 24.64 -2.47
CA THR A 18 -2.56 23.95 -2.72
C THR A 18 -2.73 22.44 -2.68
N TRP A 19 -3.49 21.90 -1.72
CA TRP A 19 -3.81 20.48 -1.64
C TRP A 19 -4.58 20.02 -2.87
N VAL A 20 -5.59 20.78 -3.31
CA VAL A 20 -6.35 20.48 -4.53
C VAL A 20 -5.45 20.52 -5.77
N ALA A 21 -4.55 21.50 -5.87
CA ALA A 21 -3.61 21.58 -7.00
C ALA A 21 -2.70 20.34 -7.08
N TRP A 22 -2.14 19.90 -5.94
CA TRP A 22 -1.36 18.67 -5.88
C TRP A 22 -2.19 17.43 -6.22
N ALA A 23 -3.41 17.34 -5.70
CA ALA A 23 -4.31 16.23 -5.99
C ALA A 23 -4.64 16.14 -7.49
N VAL A 24 -4.94 17.27 -8.14
CA VAL A 24 -5.21 17.34 -9.58
C VAL A 24 -3.96 16.97 -10.39
N LEU A 25 -2.79 17.46 -10.01
CA LEU A 25 -1.53 17.12 -10.68
C LEU A 25 -1.25 15.60 -10.60
N LEU A 26 -1.36 15.03 -9.40
CA LEU A 26 -1.14 13.58 -9.19
C LEU A 26 -2.18 12.74 -9.94
N ALA A 27 -3.44 13.18 -9.98
CA ALA A 27 -4.48 12.53 -10.76
C ALA A 27 -4.19 12.60 -12.27
N ALA A 28 -3.73 13.74 -12.78
CA ALA A 28 -3.34 13.90 -14.18
C ALA A 28 -2.15 12.99 -14.55
N LEU A 29 -1.15 12.88 -13.67
CA LEU A 29 -0.02 11.96 -13.85
C LEU A 29 -0.47 10.50 -13.83
N ALA A 30 -1.38 10.13 -12.93
CA ALA A 30 -1.94 8.78 -12.88
C ALA A 30 -2.73 8.44 -14.16
N ILE A 31 -3.51 9.38 -14.70
CA ILE A 31 -4.24 9.21 -15.96
C ILE A 31 -3.26 9.09 -17.14
N ALA A 32 -2.19 9.88 -17.16
CA ALA A 32 -1.15 9.78 -18.19
C ALA A 32 -0.44 8.41 -18.14
N GLY A 33 -0.11 7.93 -16.94
CA GLY A 33 0.45 6.59 -16.74
C GLY A 33 -0.50 5.48 -17.19
N TRP A 34 -1.79 5.58 -16.82
CA TRP A 34 -2.82 4.65 -17.27
C TRP A 34 -2.98 4.65 -18.79
N TYR A 35 -2.92 5.82 -19.41
CA TYR A 35 -2.93 5.95 -20.87
C TYR A 35 -1.71 5.25 -21.47
N GLY A 36 -0.49 5.47 -20.96
CA GLY A 36 0.72 4.77 -21.39
C GLY A 36 0.56 3.24 -21.33
N TRP A 37 0.11 2.72 -20.18
CA TRP A 37 -0.12 1.29 -20.00
C TRP A 37 -1.20 0.73 -20.96
N SER A 38 -2.25 1.50 -21.23
CA SER A 38 -3.27 1.09 -22.22
C SER A 38 -2.67 0.92 -23.62
N ARG A 39 -1.68 1.74 -23.99
CA ARG A 39 -0.96 1.64 -25.27
C ARG A 39 -0.08 0.39 -25.30
N GLU A 40 0.62 0.08 -24.22
CA GLU A 40 1.42 -1.14 -24.10
C GLU A 40 0.58 -2.41 -24.26
N ILE A 41 -0.64 -2.43 -23.70
CA ILE A 41 -1.56 -3.57 -23.87
C ILE A 41 -1.99 -3.73 -25.34
N THR A 42 -2.24 -2.62 -26.06
CA THR A 42 -2.76 -2.68 -27.44
C THR A 42 -1.68 -2.82 -28.51
N GLU A 43 -0.53 -2.16 -28.33
CA GLU A 43 0.56 -2.09 -29.31
C GLU A 43 1.76 -2.95 -28.93
N GLY A 44 1.73 -3.53 -27.72
CA GLY A 44 2.80 -4.34 -27.17
C GLY A 44 3.91 -3.50 -26.54
N MET A 45 4.86 -4.19 -25.91
CA MET A 45 6.00 -3.59 -25.19
C MET A 45 6.93 -2.75 -26.07
N ILE A 46 6.76 -2.75 -27.40
CA ILE A 46 7.59 -1.96 -28.33
C ILE A 46 7.49 -0.46 -28.05
N VAL A 47 6.35 0.01 -27.54
CA VAL A 47 6.12 1.43 -27.23
C VAL A 47 6.99 1.95 -26.08
N THR A 48 7.52 1.05 -25.24
CA THR A 48 8.45 1.40 -24.14
C THR A 48 9.82 1.84 -24.66
N GLY A 49 10.17 1.49 -25.90
CA GLY A 49 11.50 1.71 -26.47
C GLY A 49 12.59 0.82 -25.87
N LEU A 50 12.25 -0.11 -24.96
CA LEU A 50 13.18 -1.08 -24.38
C LEU A 50 13.64 -2.10 -25.44
N ARG A 51 14.81 -2.71 -25.20
CA ARG A 51 15.43 -3.67 -26.11
C ARG A 51 16.02 -4.84 -25.34
N ASN A 52 16.26 -5.95 -26.05
CA ASN A 52 16.85 -7.13 -25.44
C ASN A 52 18.37 -7.06 -25.32
N ILE A 53 18.90 -7.78 -24.34
CA ILE A 53 20.34 -8.07 -24.21
C ILE A 53 20.78 -8.87 -25.45
N GLY A 54 21.95 -8.54 -26.01
CA GLY A 54 22.51 -9.19 -27.19
C GLY A 54 22.70 -8.20 -28.36
N PRO A 55 22.44 -8.60 -29.63
CA PRO A 55 22.78 -7.79 -30.81
C PRO A 55 22.01 -6.46 -30.89
N MET A 56 20.93 -6.29 -30.12
CA MET A 56 20.18 -5.03 -30.05
C MET A 56 20.75 -4.00 -29.05
N GLY A 57 21.66 -4.43 -28.16
CA GLY A 57 22.48 -3.57 -27.31
C GLY A 57 21.75 -2.62 -26.35
N GLY A 58 20.50 -2.89 -25.97
CA GLY A 58 19.74 -1.99 -25.09
C GLY A 58 19.30 -2.62 -23.77
N ALA A 59 18.61 -1.82 -22.96
CA ALA A 59 18.13 -2.22 -21.64
C ALA A 59 16.83 -3.03 -21.74
N THR A 60 16.82 -4.20 -21.10
CA THR A 60 15.65 -5.10 -21.02
C THR A 60 14.59 -4.60 -20.06
N TRP A 61 14.98 -3.75 -19.10
CA TRP A 61 14.11 -3.20 -18.08
C TRP A 61 14.31 -1.70 -17.99
N GLY A 62 13.19 -1.00 -17.79
CA GLY A 62 13.14 0.46 -17.70
C GLY A 62 12.54 0.93 -16.39
N LEU A 63 11.69 1.93 -16.49
CA LEU A 63 11.04 2.56 -15.35
C LEU A 63 10.15 1.59 -14.56
N ASP A 64 9.51 0.61 -15.21
CA ASP A 64 8.56 -0.28 -14.55
C ASP A 64 9.25 -1.12 -13.46
N VAL A 65 10.35 -1.79 -13.81
CA VAL A 65 11.16 -2.55 -12.84
C VAL A 65 11.86 -1.62 -11.84
N ALA A 66 12.31 -0.43 -12.26
CA ALA A 66 12.86 0.55 -11.33
C ALA A 66 11.82 0.94 -10.25
N PHE A 67 10.56 1.13 -10.64
CA PHE A 67 9.46 1.40 -9.72
C PHE A 67 9.13 0.20 -8.82
N VAL A 68 9.22 -1.03 -9.32
CA VAL A 68 9.09 -2.22 -8.45
C VAL A 68 10.09 -2.15 -7.30
N VAL A 69 11.37 -1.95 -7.62
CA VAL A 69 12.43 -1.88 -6.60
C VAL A 69 12.26 -0.68 -5.68
N TYR A 70 11.89 0.48 -6.24
CA TYR A 70 11.63 1.69 -5.47
C TYR A 70 10.51 1.49 -4.44
N TRP A 71 9.35 1.02 -4.88
CA TRP A 71 8.19 0.85 -4.01
C TRP A 71 8.38 -0.27 -2.98
N VAL A 72 9.04 -1.37 -3.35
CA VAL A 72 9.45 -2.39 -2.37
C VAL A 72 10.41 -1.78 -1.34
N GLY A 73 11.38 -0.96 -1.77
CA GLY A 73 12.28 -0.24 -0.87
C GLY A 73 11.56 0.71 0.10
N VAL A 74 10.61 1.51 -0.40
CA VAL A 74 9.78 2.40 0.43
C VAL A 74 8.98 1.60 1.45
N SER A 75 8.41 0.46 1.04
CA SER A 75 7.67 -0.41 1.96
C SER A 75 8.56 -0.99 3.06
N PHE A 76 9.80 -1.35 2.74
CA PHE A 76 10.76 -1.85 3.70
C PHE A 76 11.18 -0.77 4.70
N ALA A 77 11.39 0.47 4.22
CA ALA A 77 11.66 1.60 5.08
C ALA A 77 10.50 1.87 6.06
N GLY A 78 9.26 1.79 5.59
CA GLY A 78 8.05 1.97 6.40
C GLY A 78 7.98 0.98 7.57
N ILE A 79 8.05 -0.32 7.29
CA ILE A 79 8.00 -1.33 8.37
C ILE A 79 9.20 -1.21 9.31
N THR A 80 10.38 -0.89 8.79
CA THR A 80 11.60 -0.77 9.61
C THR A 80 11.44 0.37 10.62
N VAL A 81 10.93 1.52 10.19
CA VAL A 81 10.66 2.65 11.08
C VAL A 81 9.61 2.28 12.14
N ALA A 82 8.49 1.67 11.72
CA ALA A 82 7.44 1.26 12.65
C ALA A 82 7.96 0.23 13.68
N ALA A 83 8.71 -0.77 13.22
CA ALA A 83 9.31 -1.79 14.06
C ALA A 83 10.30 -1.20 15.06
N LEU A 84 11.23 -0.33 14.61
CA LEU A 84 12.20 0.31 15.50
C LEU A 84 11.54 1.16 16.58
N ILE A 85 10.50 1.94 16.24
CA ILE A 85 9.74 2.73 17.20
C ILE A 85 9.12 1.84 18.28
N ARG A 86 8.53 0.71 17.88
CA ARG A 86 7.90 -0.25 18.80
C ARG A 86 8.93 -1.00 19.65
N LEU A 87 10.00 -1.51 19.04
CA LEU A 87 11.06 -2.26 19.73
C LEU A 87 11.81 -1.41 20.77
N ALA A 88 12.06 -0.14 20.45
CA ALA A 88 12.70 0.81 21.36
C ALA A 88 11.69 1.49 22.32
N ASN A 89 10.41 1.10 22.26
CA ASN A 89 9.32 1.65 23.08
C ASN A 89 9.22 3.19 23.05
N LEU A 90 9.41 3.78 21.87
CA LEU A 90 9.41 5.23 21.67
C LEU A 90 7.97 5.75 21.59
N THR A 91 7.33 5.89 22.75
CA THR A 91 5.91 6.27 22.87
C THR A 91 5.56 7.59 22.17
N ALA A 92 6.48 8.55 22.13
CA ALA A 92 6.32 9.83 21.44
C ALA A 92 6.19 9.69 19.91
N LEU A 93 6.75 8.63 19.32
CA LEU A 93 6.76 8.40 17.87
C LEU A 93 5.68 7.42 17.41
N LYS A 94 4.80 6.96 18.31
CA LYS A 94 3.67 6.07 17.97
C LYS A 94 2.83 6.57 16.78
N PRO A 95 2.51 7.88 16.64
CA PRO A 95 1.77 8.36 15.46
C PRO A 95 2.54 8.16 14.15
N ILE A 96 3.87 8.25 14.18
CA ILE A 96 4.72 8.05 13.00
C ILE A 96 4.74 6.58 12.60
N ALA A 97 4.78 5.66 13.57
CA ALA A 97 4.72 4.22 13.29
C ALA A 97 3.44 3.85 12.51
N ARG A 98 2.27 4.38 12.91
CA ARG A 98 1.01 4.15 12.19
C ARG A 98 1.03 4.69 10.76
N MET A 99 1.57 5.89 10.56
CA MET A 99 1.73 6.46 9.21
C MET A 99 2.68 5.61 8.35
N ALA A 100 3.75 5.08 8.95
CA ALA A 100 4.73 4.24 8.26
C ALA A 100 4.14 2.87 7.86
N GLU A 101 3.25 2.29 8.68
CA GLU A 101 2.51 1.07 8.35
C GLU A 101 1.53 1.29 7.20
N ALA A 102 0.79 2.39 7.20
CA ALA A 102 -0.09 2.75 6.08
C ALA A 102 0.71 2.97 4.78
N LEU A 103 1.84 3.67 4.87
CA LEU A 103 2.75 3.87 3.74
C LEU A 103 3.28 2.54 3.20
N THR A 104 3.58 1.59 4.08
CA THR A 104 4.05 0.24 3.71
C THR A 104 3.02 -0.47 2.83
N VAL A 105 1.76 -0.48 3.24
CA VAL A 105 0.67 -1.10 2.48
C VAL A 105 0.49 -0.42 1.12
N ILE A 106 0.46 0.92 1.10
CA ILE A 106 0.32 1.69 -0.15
C ILE A 106 1.48 1.38 -1.11
N ALA A 107 2.72 1.39 -0.60
CA ALA A 107 3.90 1.11 -1.39
C ALA A 107 3.89 -0.31 -1.97
N LEU A 108 3.48 -1.34 -1.21
CA LEU A 108 3.37 -2.71 -1.71
C LEU A 108 2.30 -2.86 -2.80
N VAL A 109 1.17 -2.14 -2.69
CA VAL A 109 0.16 -2.11 -3.75
C VAL A 109 0.71 -1.46 -5.02
N LEU A 110 1.45 -0.35 -4.90
CA LEU A 110 2.08 0.29 -6.04
C LEU A 110 3.19 -0.57 -6.67
N ALA A 111 3.95 -1.31 -5.86
CA ALA A 111 4.90 -2.30 -6.33
C ALA A 111 4.20 -3.43 -7.12
N ALA A 112 3.05 -3.91 -6.64
CA ALA A 112 2.25 -4.91 -7.33
C ALA A 112 1.78 -4.40 -8.70
N PHE A 113 1.31 -3.14 -8.78
CA PHE A 113 0.94 -2.53 -10.05
C PHE A 113 2.14 -2.39 -11.00
N ALA A 114 3.31 -1.97 -10.50
CA ALA A 114 4.52 -1.89 -11.32
C ALA A 114 4.93 -3.25 -11.91
N VAL A 115 4.78 -4.35 -11.14
CA VAL A 115 4.97 -5.71 -11.68
C VAL A 115 3.94 -6.03 -12.76
N MET A 116 2.69 -5.63 -12.59
CA MET A 116 1.64 -5.84 -13.59
C MET A 116 1.88 -5.05 -14.88
N TYR A 117 2.49 -3.87 -14.79
CA TYR A 117 2.83 -3.05 -15.95
C TYR A 117 4.00 -3.65 -16.74
N ASP A 118 5.04 -4.13 -16.06
CA ASP A 118 6.16 -4.83 -16.71
C ASP A 118 5.73 -6.13 -17.45
N LEU A 119 4.64 -6.76 -16.99
CA LEU A 119 4.05 -7.91 -17.65
C LEU A 119 3.28 -7.49 -18.90
N GLY A 120 3.83 -7.73 -20.08
CA GLY A 120 3.10 -7.49 -21.35
C GLY A 120 1.76 -8.25 -21.50
N GLN A 121 1.51 -9.30 -20.69
CA GLN A 121 0.23 -10.00 -20.60
C GLN A 121 -0.11 -10.34 -19.13
N PRO A 122 -0.57 -9.36 -18.33
CA PRO A 122 -0.62 -9.50 -16.87
C PRO A 122 -1.59 -10.57 -16.40
N PHE A 123 -2.78 -10.64 -17.01
CA PHE A 123 -3.79 -11.65 -16.66
C PHE A 123 -3.29 -13.09 -16.88
N ARG A 124 -2.58 -13.33 -18.00
CA ARG A 124 -1.98 -14.63 -18.28
C ARG A 124 -0.85 -14.94 -17.31
N GLY A 125 -0.03 -13.95 -16.96
CA GLY A 125 1.02 -14.09 -15.96
C GLY A 125 0.48 -14.57 -14.61
N ILE A 126 -0.58 -13.95 -14.10
CA ILE A 126 -1.20 -14.32 -12.82
C ILE A 126 -1.78 -15.73 -12.88
N VAL A 127 -2.54 -16.07 -13.92
CA VAL A 127 -3.14 -17.41 -14.05
C VAL A 127 -2.06 -18.49 -14.19
N ASN A 128 -1.07 -18.26 -15.05
CA ASN A 128 -0.01 -19.23 -15.30
C ASN A 128 0.92 -19.42 -14.09
N LEU A 129 1.00 -18.44 -13.19
CA LEU A 129 1.74 -18.61 -11.94
C LEU A 129 1.21 -19.79 -11.12
N PHE A 130 -0.11 -19.98 -11.05
CA PHE A 130 -0.70 -21.09 -10.28
C PHE A 130 -0.46 -22.46 -10.94
N HIS A 131 -0.30 -22.51 -12.26
CA HIS A 131 -0.12 -23.76 -12.99
C HIS A 131 1.35 -24.13 -13.23
N TYR A 132 2.22 -23.14 -13.42
CA TYR A 132 3.59 -23.30 -13.93
C TYR A 132 4.65 -22.60 -13.09
N ALA A 133 4.34 -22.25 -11.84
CA ALA A 133 5.28 -21.64 -10.91
C ALA A 133 6.60 -22.41 -10.82
N ARG A 134 7.71 -21.67 -10.85
CA ARG A 134 9.06 -22.19 -10.63
C ARG A 134 9.67 -21.50 -9.41
N PRO A 135 9.71 -22.17 -8.23
CA PRO A 135 10.26 -21.58 -7.01
C PRO A 135 11.74 -21.16 -7.10
N GLN A 136 12.47 -21.72 -8.06
CA GLN A 136 13.86 -21.36 -8.35
C GLN A 136 14.01 -19.97 -8.98
N SER A 137 12.94 -19.40 -9.53
CA SER A 137 12.95 -18.06 -10.13
C SER A 137 12.91 -16.99 -9.05
N PRO A 138 13.79 -15.97 -9.09
CA PRO A 138 13.70 -14.85 -8.15
C PRO A 138 12.35 -14.11 -8.26
N PHE A 139 11.75 -14.05 -9.45
CA PHE A 139 10.43 -13.44 -9.67
C PHE A 139 9.30 -14.15 -8.96
N PHE A 140 9.41 -15.48 -8.77
CA PHE A 140 8.44 -16.23 -7.98
C PHE A 140 8.45 -15.74 -6.53
N GLY A 141 9.64 -15.55 -5.95
CA GLY A 141 9.81 -14.99 -4.60
C GLY A 141 9.28 -13.56 -4.50
N THR A 142 9.55 -12.71 -5.49
CA THR A 142 9.01 -11.35 -5.54
C THR A 142 7.48 -11.36 -5.48
N PHE A 143 6.80 -12.15 -6.32
CA PHE A 143 5.33 -12.14 -6.33
C PHE A 143 4.71 -12.80 -5.10
N THR A 144 5.22 -13.97 -4.68
CA THR A 144 4.58 -14.77 -3.63
C THR A 144 4.94 -14.31 -2.23
N LEU A 145 6.22 -14.07 -1.95
CA LEU A 145 6.68 -13.68 -0.62
C LEU A 145 6.60 -12.18 -0.41
N VAL A 146 7.15 -11.39 -1.35
CA VAL A 146 7.29 -9.93 -1.17
C VAL A 146 6.01 -9.18 -1.51
N ILE A 147 5.31 -9.53 -2.59
CA ILE A 147 4.05 -8.87 -2.90
C ILE A 147 2.93 -9.52 -2.10
N SER A 148 2.65 -10.81 -2.29
CA SER A 148 1.46 -11.44 -1.69
C SER A 148 1.59 -11.62 -0.17
N GLY A 149 2.65 -12.28 0.28
CA GLY A 149 2.85 -12.61 1.70
C GLY A 149 3.04 -11.39 2.58
N TYR A 150 3.95 -10.49 2.18
CA TYR A 150 4.22 -9.27 2.94
C TYR A 150 3.02 -8.31 2.92
N LEU A 151 2.37 -8.06 1.77
CA LEU A 151 1.18 -7.22 1.72
C LEU A 151 0.06 -7.80 2.59
N PHE A 152 -0.16 -9.12 2.54
CA PHE A 152 -1.13 -9.78 3.39
C PHE A 152 -0.82 -9.57 4.88
N ALA A 153 0.43 -9.80 5.30
CA ALA A 153 0.84 -9.57 6.68
C ALA A 153 0.67 -8.10 7.10
N SER A 154 1.07 -7.15 6.25
CA SER A 154 0.89 -5.71 6.50
C SER A 154 -0.57 -5.29 6.56
N LEU A 155 -1.44 -5.87 5.73
CA LEU A 155 -2.89 -5.62 5.76
C LEU A 155 -3.52 -6.17 7.04
N VAL A 156 -3.16 -7.38 7.45
CA VAL A 156 -3.62 -7.95 8.73
C VAL A 156 -3.15 -7.07 9.89
N TYR A 157 -1.90 -6.62 9.86
CA TYR A 157 -1.36 -5.74 10.88
C TYR A 157 -2.10 -4.40 10.95
N LEU A 158 -2.23 -3.71 9.82
CA LEU A 158 -2.94 -2.43 9.71
C LEU A 158 -4.41 -2.58 10.14
N TYR A 159 -5.04 -3.70 9.79
CA TYR A 159 -6.40 -4.03 10.23
C TYR A 159 -6.48 -4.14 11.76
N LEU A 160 -5.53 -4.84 12.39
CA LEU A 160 -5.50 -5.02 13.84
C LEU A 160 -5.21 -3.71 14.58
N ASP A 161 -4.21 -2.94 14.14
CA ASP A 161 -3.81 -1.65 14.74
C ASP A 161 -4.94 -0.61 14.62
N GLY A 162 -5.56 -0.50 13.44
CA GLY A 162 -6.67 0.42 13.20
C GLY A 162 -8.01 -0.01 13.83
N ARG A 163 -8.12 -1.21 14.40
CA ARG A 163 -9.38 -1.74 14.96
C ARG A 163 -9.89 -0.90 16.14
N ALA A 164 -8.98 -0.41 17.00
CA ALA A 164 -9.35 0.44 18.13
C ALA A 164 -9.93 1.78 17.65
N ASP A 165 -9.28 2.40 16.66
CA ASP A 165 -9.73 3.65 16.05
C ASP A 165 -11.08 3.45 15.33
N ALA A 166 -11.25 2.33 14.63
CA ALA A 166 -12.52 1.96 13.99
C ALA A 166 -13.67 1.82 15.01
N ALA A 167 -13.40 1.26 16.20
CA ALA A 167 -14.40 1.14 17.26
C ALA A 167 -14.83 2.49 17.83
N GLU A 168 -13.92 3.47 17.93
CA GLU A 168 -14.26 4.84 18.31
C GLU A 168 -15.04 5.57 17.21
N LEU A 169 -14.62 5.44 15.96
CA LEU A 169 -15.31 6.03 14.80
C LEU A 169 -16.71 5.44 14.59
N ALA A 170 -16.92 4.17 14.95
CA ALA A 170 -18.21 3.50 14.90
C ALA A 170 -19.26 4.11 15.86
N LYS A 171 -18.83 4.85 16.90
CA LYS A 171 -19.73 5.56 17.83
C LYS A 171 -20.25 6.87 17.25
N VAL A 172 -19.52 7.46 16.30
CA VAL A 172 -19.88 8.73 15.66
C VAL A 172 -20.82 8.46 14.48
N PRO A 173 -21.98 9.15 14.39
CA PRO A 173 -22.87 9.01 13.24
C PRO A 173 -22.19 9.55 11.98
N SER A 174 -21.99 8.68 10.99
CA SER A 174 -21.34 8.98 9.71
C SER A 174 -21.88 8.08 8.61
N ARG A 175 -21.80 8.51 7.34
CA ARG A 175 -22.16 7.67 6.17
C ARG A 175 -21.34 6.38 6.12
N LEU A 176 -20.11 6.42 6.64
CA LEU A 176 -19.20 5.27 6.69
C LEU A 176 -19.28 4.51 8.02
N GLN A 177 -20.25 4.80 8.90
CA GLN A 177 -20.34 4.15 10.21
C GLN A 177 -20.50 2.62 10.10
N TRP A 178 -21.20 2.13 9.07
CA TRP A 178 -21.32 0.68 8.82
C TRP A 178 -19.95 0.02 8.58
N PHE A 179 -19.07 0.68 7.83
CA PHE A 179 -17.72 0.19 7.53
C PHE A 179 -16.85 0.17 8.78
N HIS A 180 -16.91 1.23 9.60
CA HIS A 180 -16.18 1.28 10.87
C HIS A 180 -16.68 0.21 11.85
N ARG A 181 -17.99 -0.08 11.87
CA ARG A 181 -18.54 -1.20 12.66
C ARG A 181 -18.06 -2.55 12.17
N LEU A 182 -17.99 -2.73 10.85
CA LEU A 182 -17.46 -3.96 10.24
C LEU A 182 -15.99 -4.15 10.59
N TRP A 183 -15.16 -3.11 10.43
CA TRP A 183 -13.73 -3.15 10.77
C TRP A 183 -13.51 -3.34 12.28
N ALA A 184 -14.29 -2.67 13.14
CA ALA A 184 -14.21 -2.88 14.58
C ALA A 184 -14.50 -4.35 14.96
N ALA A 185 -15.28 -5.08 14.14
CA ALA A 185 -15.58 -6.51 14.33
C ALA A 185 -16.04 -6.85 15.76
N GLY A 186 -16.81 -5.95 16.37
CA GLY A 186 -17.31 -6.11 17.74
C GLY A 186 -16.34 -5.72 18.87
N TYR A 187 -15.14 -5.20 18.55
CA TYR A 187 -14.20 -4.66 19.54
C TYR A 187 -14.82 -3.50 20.32
N ARG A 188 -14.77 -3.55 21.66
CA ARG A 188 -15.38 -2.56 22.55
C ARG A 188 -14.40 -1.75 23.39
N GLY A 189 -13.10 -2.07 23.33
CA GLY A 189 -12.07 -1.37 24.10
C GLY A 189 -12.08 -1.70 25.59
N THR A 190 -12.62 -2.86 25.99
CA THR A 190 -12.56 -3.31 27.38
C THR A 190 -11.10 -3.49 27.85
N PRO A 191 -10.80 -3.40 29.17
CA PRO A 191 -9.43 -3.59 29.66
C PRO A 191 -8.81 -4.94 29.22
N ALA A 192 -9.61 -6.01 29.20
CA ALA A 192 -9.17 -7.33 28.75
C ALA A 192 -8.85 -7.38 27.25
N GLU A 193 -9.64 -6.69 26.42
CA GLU A 193 -9.40 -6.60 24.97
C GLU A 193 -8.18 -5.74 24.63
N ARG A 194 -7.95 -4.65 25.38
CA ARG A 194 -6.73 -3.82 25.26
C ARG A 194 -5.49 -4.61 25.65
N ALA A 195 -5.51 -5.28 26.81
CA ALA A 195 -4.41 -6.13 27.24
C ALA A 195 -4.11 -7.27 26.24
N ARG A 196 -5.13 -7.80 25.56
CA ARG A 196 -4.94 -8.79 24.49
C ARG A 196 -4.32 -8.16 23.24
N HIS A 197 -4.81 -6.99 22.84
CA HIS A 197 -4.30 -6.26 21.69
C HIS A 197 -2.82 -5.92 21.86
N ASP A 198 -2.43 -5.37 23.02
CA ASP A 198 -1.05 -4.99 23.34
C ASP A 198 -0.08 -6.20 23.39
N ARG A 199 -0.59 -7.41 23.61
CA ARG A 199 0.22 -8.64 23.53
C ARG A 199 0.44 -9.13 22.10
N THR A 200 -0.48 -8.80 21.20
CA THR A 200 -0.47 -9.27 19.80
C THR A 200 0.12 -8.24 18.84
N ALA A 201 -0.13 -6.96 19.11
CA ALA A 201 0.46 -5.82 18.47
C ALA A 201 1.53 -5.32 19.44
N PHE A 202 2.72 -5.91 19.35
CA PHE A 202 3.89 -5.50 20.14
C PHE A 202 4.16 -3.99 20.02
#